data_AF-A0A1D1Y191-F1
#
_entry.id   AF-A0A1D1Y191-F1
#
_cell.length_a   1.000
_cell.length_b   1.000
_cell.length_c   1.000
_cell.angle_alpha   90.00
_cell.angle_beta   90.00
_cell.angle_gamma   90.00
#
_symmetry.space_group_name_H-M   'P 1'
#
loop_
_entity.id
_entity.type
_entity.pdbx_description
1 polymer ?
#
loop_
_entity_poly.entity_id
_entity_poly.type
_entity_poly.pdbx_seq_one_letter_code
_entity_poly.pdbx_strand_id
1 'polypeptide(L)'
;MNQDNYLEEAMKVRNLLEEFRRNHGLRPPTILGVREHVFTGSVSSLAWFMSNQETSFVTLGQRVLAYPLKVRMHYGHPDIFDRIFHISRGGVSKASRVINISEDIYAGFNSTLRQGNITHHEYIQVGKGRDVGLNQIALFEGKVAGGNGEQVLSRDVYRLGQLFDFFRMLSFFFTTVGYYVCTMMTVLTVYVFLYGRVYLALSGLDSAISQQAKMLGNTALDAALNAQFLVQIGVFTAVPMIMGFILELGLMQAIFSFITMQLQLCAVFFTFSLGTRTHYFGRTILHGGAKYKATGRGFVVRHIKFAENYRLYSRSHFVKAFEVALLLVVYIAYGYTKGGASTFILLTISSWFLVISWLFAPYIFNPSGFEWQKTVEDFDDWTAWLLYKGGVGVKGENSWESWWDEEQMHIQTLRGRILETILSLRFSIFQYGIVYKLHLTGKHTSLAIYGFSWIVLFCIVMIFKVFTYSPRKSANFQLLMRFIQGVTSIGLIVALVMFVALTDLSIPDLFASALAFIATGWAILCLAITWKQFAKSLGLWDSVREIARLYDAGMGILIFAPVAFLSWFPFVSTFQSRLLFNQAFSRGLEISLILAGNKANVQG
;
A
#
# COMPACT_ATOMS: atom_id res chain seq x y z
N MET A 1 -27.72 1.73 -10.09
CA MET A 1 -27.90 3.04 -9.43
C MET A 1 -26.93 3.12 -8.25
N ASN A 2 -26.27 4.26 -7.99
CA ASN A 2 -25.24 4.39 -6.94
C ASN A 2 -25.83 4.56 -5.53
N GLN A 3 -26.89 5.36 -5.45
CA GLN A 3 -27.71 5.55 -4.27
C GLN A 3 -29.15 5.29 -4.68
N ASP A 4 -29.89 4.60 -3.84
CA ASP A 4 -31.31 4.37 -4.02
C ASP A 4 -32.01 4.55 -2.68
N ASN A 5 -33.22 5.09 -2.71
CA ASN A 5 -34.00 5.29 -1.50
C ASN A 5 -35.18 4.34 -1.50
N TYR A 6 -35.42 3.69 -0.38
CA TYR A 6 -36.57 2.81 -0.25
C TYR A 6 -37.85 3.63 -0.15
N LEU A 7 -38.96 3.10 -0.66
CA LEU A 7 -40.24 3.82 -0.67
C LEU A 7 -40.67 4.22 0.75
N GLU A 8 -40.47 3.33 1.71
CA GLU A 8 -40.73 3.54 3.13
C GLU A 8 -39.88 4.65 3.76
N GLU A 9 -38.65 4.85 3.28
CA GLU A 9 -37.74 5.89 3.75
C GLU A 9 -38.14 7.25 3.16
N ALA A 10 -38.65 7.28 1.92
CA ALA A 10 -39.16 8.48 1.28
C ALA A 10 -40.32 9.13 2.08
N MET A 11 -41.19 8.32 2.71
CA MET A 11 -42.28 8.83 3.55
C MET A 11 -41.79 9.58 4.80
N LYS A 12 -40.56 9.29 5.26
CA LYS A 12 -39.97 9.93 6.45
C LYS A 12 -39.30 11.27 6.14
N VAL A 13 -39.07 11.60 4.85
CA VAL A 13 -38.37 12.82 4.43
C VAL A 13 -39.05 14.09 4.97
N ARG A 14 -40.38 14.12 5.08
CA ARG A 14 -41.10 15.26 5.67
C ARG A 14 -40.64 15.55 7.11
N ASN A 15 -40.42 14.49 7.90
CA ASN A 15 -40.01 14.59 9.30
C ASN A 15 -38.55 15.05 9.37
N LEU A 16 -37.71 14.56 8.45
CA LEU A 16 -36.32 15.00 8.32
C LEU A 16 -36.23 16.49 8.01
N LEU A 17 -37.02 17.00 7.06
CA LEU A 17 -36.99 18.44 6.72
C LEU A 17 -37.44 19.34 7.88
N GLU A 18 -38.26 18.83 8.80
CA GLU A 18 -38.66 19.57 10.00
C GLU A 18 -37.49 19.80 10.96
N GLU A 19 -36.45 18.96 10.93
CA GLU A 19 -35.26 19.08 11.77
C GLU A 19 -34.49 20.40 11.53
N PHE A 20 -34.60 21.01 10.35
CA PHE A 20 -34.05 22.35 10.10
C PHE A 20 -34.64 23.45 10.99
N ARG A 21 -35.88 23.26 11.47
CA ARG A 21 -36.58 24.22 12.33
C ARG A 21 -36.49 23.87 13.82
N ARG A 22 -36.08 22.64 14.15
CA ARG A 22 -35.94 22.20 15.54
C ARG A 22 -34.70 22.76 16.20
N ASN A 23 -34.76 22.85 17.53
CA ASN A 23 -33.65 23.34 18.33
C ASN A 23 -32.62 22.22 18.56
N HIS A 24 -31.44 22.36 17.94
CA HIS A 24 -30.31 21.43 18.02
C HIS A 24 -29.07 22.04 18.71
N GLY A 25 -29.29 23.06 19.54
CA GLY A 25 -28.27 23.82 20.25
C GLY A 25 -28.33 25.30 19.92
N LEU A 26 -27.18 25.96 19.77
CA LEU A 26 -27.13 27.42 19.61
C LEU A 26 -27.72 27.92 18.28
N ARG A 27 -27.71 27.08 17.22
CA ARG A 27 -28.14 27.48 15.88
C ARG A 27 -28.94 26.37 15.17
N PRO A 28 -29.89 26.75 14.31
CA PRO A 28 -30.55 25.81 13.40
C PRO A 28 -29.53 25.01 12.59
N PRO A 29 -29.81 23.73 12.32
CA PRO A 29 -28.98 22.94 11.41
C PRO A 29 -28.89 23.60 10.03
N THR A 30 -27.75 23.44 9.37
CA THR A 30 -27.52 23.85 7.98
C THR A 30 -27.28 22.64 7.08
N ILE A 31 -26.89 21.52 7.67
CA ILE A 31 -26.76 20.22 7.01
C ILE A 31 -27.36 19.16 7.92
N LEU A 32 -28.32 18.38 7.39
CA LEU A 32 -28.92 17.25 8.07
C LEU A 32 -28.29 15.96 7.54
N GLY A 33 -27.51 15.29 8.38
CA GLY A 33 -26.91 14.01 8.06
C GLY A 33 -27.88 12.85 8.22
N VAL A 34 -27.79 11.85 7.35
CA VAL A 34 -28.61 10.63 7.40
C VAL A 34 -27.73 9.38 7.40
N ARG A 35 -28.30 8.27 7.89
CA ARG A 35 -27.64 6.95 7.86
C ARG A 35 -27.58 6.41 6.43
N GLU A 36 -26.50 5.68 6.13
CA GLU A 36 -26.41 4.86 4.90
C GLU A 36 -26.62 3.37 5.22
N HIS A 37 -27.28 2.66 4.31
CA HIS A 37 -27.38 1.20 4.31
C HIS A 37 -26.59 0.63 3.12
N VAL A 38 -25.50 -0.08 3.40
CA VAL A 38 -24.65 -0.70 2.38
C VAL A 38 -25.21 -2.07 2.01
N PHE A 39 -25.88 -2.16 0.86
CA PHE A 39 -26.57 -3.39 0.45
C PHE A 39 -25.69 -4.40 -0.31
N THR A 40 -24.42 -4.05 -0.61
CA THR A 40 -23.49 -4.95 -1.33
C THR A 40 -22.69 -5.89 -0.44
N GLY A 41 -22.89 -5.85 0.88
CA GLY A 41 -22.09 -6.61 1.86
C GLY A 41 -22.17 -8.14 1.72
N SER A 42 -23.21 -8.68 1.07
CA SER A 42 -23.41 -10.14 0.92
C SER A 42 -22.69 -10.77 -0.28
N VAL A 43 -22.00 -9.97 -1.12
CA VAL A 43 -21.41 -10.42 -2.39
C VAL A 43 -20.10 -11.19 -2.20
N SER A 44 -19.21 -10.72 -1.33
CA SER A 44 -17.89 -11.30 -1.08
C SER A 44 -17.44 -11.03 0.36
N SER A 45 -16.43 -11.75 0.86
CA SER A 45 -15.84 -11.47 2.17
C SER A 45 -15.29 -10.04 2.25
N LEU A 46 -14.67 -9.53 1.17
CA LEU A 46 -14.22 -8.14 1.07
C LEU A 46 -15.37 -7.14 1.20
N ALA A 47 -16.48 -7.39 0.49
CA ALA A 47 -17.66 -6.56 0.58
C ALA A 47 -18.25 -6.58 1.99
N TRP A 48 -18.24 -7.74 2.65
CA TRP A 48 -18.66 -7.89 4.04
C TRP A 48 -17.79 -7.06 4.99
N PHE A 49 -16.45 -7.14 4.88
CA PHE A 49 -15.53 -6.37 5.71
C PHE A 49 -15.73 -4.86 5.55
N MET A 50 -15.81 -4.40 4.30
CA MET A 50 -16.01 -2.99 4.00
C MET A 50 -17.39 -2.50 4.41
N SER A 51 -18.43 -3.31 4.23
CA SER A 51 -19.78 -2.99 4.68
C SER A 51 -19.80 -2.79 6.21
N ASN A 52 -19.15 -3.66 6.97
CA ASN A 52 -19.09 -3.53 8.44
C ASN A 52 -18.27 -2.32 8.89
N GLN A 53 -17.13 -2.05 8.26
CA GLN A 53 -16.34 -0.85 8.54
C GLN A 53 -17.16 0.42 8.25
N GLU A 54 -17.84 0.47 7.11
CA GLU A 54 -18.66 1.60 6.71
C GLU A 54 -19.86 1.77 7.63
N THR A 55 -20.61 0.70 7.95
CA THR A 55 -21.75 0.73 8.90
C THR A 55 -21.33 1.37 10.22
N SER A 56 -20.19 0.97 10.79
CA SER A 56 -19.67 1.57 12.03
C SER A 56 -19.39 3.08 11.88
N PHE A 57 -18.82 3.49 10.74
CA PHE A 57 -18.55 4.90 10.46
C PHE A 57 -19.84 5.72 10.28
N VAL A 58 -20.81 5.23 9.50
CA VAL A 58 -22.03 5.96 9.12
C VAL A 58 -23.11 6.00 10.21
N THR A 59 -22.95 5.20 11.28
CA THR A 59 -23.85 5.18 12.45
C THR A 59 -23.12 5.72 13.69
N LEU A 60 -22.47 4.84 14.46
CA LEU A 60 -21.82 5.16 15.73
C LEU A 60 -20.82 6.31 15.60
N GLY A 61 -20.00 6.29 14.53
CA GLY A 61 -19.08 7.36 14.21
C GLY A 61 -19.79 8.70 14.02
N GLN A 62 -20.72 8.77 13.05
CA GLN A 62 -21.47 10.00 12.76
C GLN A 62 -22.27 10.52 13.96
N ARG A 63 -22.85 9.62 14.76
CA ARG A 63 -23.58 9.98 15.98
C ARG A 63 -22.70 10.74 16.95
N VAL A 64 -21.54 10.17 17.31
CA VAL A 64 -20.60 10.77 18.26
C VAL A 64 -20.00 12.07 17.70
N LEU A 65 -19.71 12.12 16.40
CA LEU A 65 -19.21 13.33 15.73
C LEU A 65 -20.25 14.46 15.74
N ALA A 66 -21.54 14.15 15.59
CA ALA A 66 -22.61 15.15 15.62
C ALA A 66 -22.91 15.60 17.06
N TYR A 67 -22.97 14.67 18.00
CA TYR A 67 -23.21 14.94 19.42
C TYR A 67 -22.60 13.83 20.29
N PRO A 68 -21.78 14.15 21.30
CA PRO A 68 -21.51 15.49 21.86
C PRO A 68 -20.37 16.26 21.17
N LEU A 69 -19.58 15.65 20.28
CA LEU A 69 -18.31 16.26 19.84
C LEU A 69 -18.48 17.49 18.94
N LYS A 70 -19.60 17.61 18.23
CA LYS A 70 -19.90 18.75 17.33
C LYS A 70 -18.78 19.02 16.30
N VAL A 71 -18.20 17.96 15.74
CA VAL A 71 -17.15 18.00 14.71
C VAL A 71 -17.52 17.22 13.45
N ARG A 72 -18.77 16.76 13.34
CA ARG A 72 -19.30 16.14 12.13
C ARG A 72 -19.20 17.09 10.94
N MET A 73 -18.71 16.57 9.83
CA MET A 73 -18.70 17.21 8.52
C MET A 73 -19.58 16.45 7.54
N HIS A 74 -19.63 16.90 6.29
CA HIS A 74 -20.30 16.18 5.22
C HIS A 74 -19.35 15.16 4.58
N TYR A 75 -19.67 13.86 4.64
CA TYR A 75 -18.78 12.78 4.20
C TYR A 75 -19.26 12.08 2.92
N GLY A 76 -19.88 12.80 1.98
CA GLY A 76 -20.37 12.20 0.73
C GLY A 76 -21.54 11.23 0.93
N HIS A 77 -22.32 11.50 1.98
CA HIS A 77 -23.56 10.83 2.36
C HIS A 77 -24.76 11.58 1.77
N PRO A 78 -25.98 11.02 1.74
CA PRO A 78 -27.17 11.74 1.26
C PRO A 78 -27.65 12.77 2.30
N ASP A 79 -26.75 13.66 2.73
CA ASP A 79 -27.07 14.75 3.62
C ASP A 79 -27.91 15.79 2.86
N ILE A 80 -28.85 16.39 3.57
CA ILE A 80 -29.68 17.47 3.02
C ILE A 80 -29.10 18.82 3.46
N PHE A 81 -28.93 19.71 2.49
CA PHE A 81 -28.35 21.04 2.69
C PHE A 81 -29.45 22.10 2.75
N ASP A 82 -29.33 23.04 3.69
CA ASP A 82 -30.09 24.29 3.62
C ASP A 82 -29.55 25.13 2.44
N ARG A 83 -30.35 25.17 1.38
CA ARG A 83 -30.05 25.91 0.16
C ARG A 83 -29.81 27.40 0.42
N ILE A 84 -30.62 28.03 1.28
CA ILE A 84 -30.56 29.47 1.50
C ILE A 84 -29.24 29.81 2.19
N PHE A 85 -28.90 29.07 3.25
CA PHE A 85 -27.64 29.27 3.97
C PHE A 85 -26.41 29.15 3.06
N HIS A 86 -26.35 28.11 2.22
CA HIS A 86 -25.18 27.83 1.40
C HIS A 86 -25.05 28.80 0.21
N ILE A 87 -26.13 29.07 -0.53
CA ILE A 87 -26.09 29.95 -1.70
C ILE A 87 -25.72 31.38 -1.29
N SER A 88 -26.32 31.90 -0.22
CA SER A 88 -26.09 33.29 0.20
C SER A 88 -24.71 33.53 0.82
N ARG A 89 -23.89 32.49 1.01
CA ARG A 89 -22.57 32.55 1.65
C ARG A 89 -21.44 32.06 0.76
N GLY A 90 -21.64 32.01 -0.56
CA GLY A 90 -20.61 31.62 -1.52
C GLY A 90 -20.66 30.16 -1.96
N GLY A 91 -21.81 29.51 -1.84
CA GLY A 91 -22.09 28.18 -2.37
C GLY A 91 -21.60 27.01 -1.51
N VAL A 92 -21.84 25.79 -2.00
CA VAL A 92 -21.43 24.51 -1.38
C VAL A 92 -19.96 24.21 -1.67
N SER A 93 -19.49 24.57 -2.87
CA SER A 93 -18.14 24.25 -3.35
C SER A 93 -17.11 25.29 -2.94
N LYS A 94 -15.89 24.82 -2.70
CA LYS A 94 -14.71 25.67 -2.53
C LYS A 94 -14.10 26.01 -3.89
N ALA A 95 -13.80 27.28 -4.13
CA ALA A 95 -12.99 27.68 -5.28
C ALA A 95 -11.56 27.14 -5.14
N SER A 96 -11.10 26.40 -6.14
CA SER A 96 -9.75 25.84 -6.18
C SER A 96 -9.25 25.75 -7.61
N ARG A 97 -7.93 25.89 -7.80
CA ARG A 97 -7.28 25.73 -9.10
C ARG A 97 -7.27 24.26 -9.56
N VAL A 98 -7.43 23.33 -8.61
CA VAL A 98 -7.48 21.88 -8.82
C VAL A 98 -8.73 21.35 -8.14
N ILE A 99 -9.36 20.33 -8.72
CA ILE A 99 -10.52 19.65 -8.12
C ILE A 99 -10.05 18.98 -6.82
N ASN A 100 -10.65 19.38 -5.69
CA ASN A 100 -10.36 18.73 -4.41
C ASN A 100 -10.99 17.34 -4.41
N ILE A 101 -10.20 16.31 -4.11
CA ILE A 101 -10.73 14.94 -4.15
C ILE A 101 -11.85 14.71 -3.11
N SER A 102 -11.75 15.40 -1.97
CA SER A 102 -12.72 15.35 -0.86
C SER A 102 -13.65 16.57 -0.85
N GLU A 103 -14.17 16.97 -2.01
CA GLU A 103 -15.07 18.12 -2.18
C GLU A 103 -16.24 18.14 -1.17
N ASP A 104 -16.83 16.97 -0.91
CA ASP A 104 -17.91 16.79 0.05
C ASP A 104 -17.51 17.27 1.46
N ILE A 105 -16.32 16.89 1.92
CA ILE A 105 -15.82 17.24 3.26
C ILE A 105 -15.54 18.74 3.36
N TYR A 106 -15.03 19.34 2.29
CA TYR A 106 -14.84 20.80 2.24
C TYR A 106 -16.16 21.56 2.32
N ALA A 107 -17.27 21.01 1.83
CA ALA A 107 -18.59 21.60 2.03
C ALA A 107 -18.95 21.65 3.53
N GLY A 108 -18.65 20.57 4.27
CA GLY A 108 -18.80 20.52 5.74
C GLY A 108 -17.90 21.53 6.47
N PHE A 109 -16.63 21.64 6.06
CA PHE A 109 -15.70 22.65 6.61
C PHE A 109 -16.22 24.06 6.39
N ASN A 110 -16.65 24.38 5.17
CA ASN A 110 -17.22 25.69 4.83
C ASN A 110 -18.47 26.01 5.64
N SER A 111 -19.38 25.04 5.79
CA SER A 111 -20.58 25.20 6.61
C SER A 111 -20.21 25.55 8.06
N THR A 112 -19.28 24.81 8.65
CA THR A 112 -18.82 25.02 10.03
C THR A 112 -18.09 26.36 10.20
N LEU A 113 -17.18 26.71 9.29
CA LEU A 113 -16.46 28.00 9.30
C LEU A 113 -17.41 29.20 9.15
N ARG A 114 -18.51 29.02 8.41
CA ARG A 114 -19.60 29.99 8.26
C ARG A 114 -20.65 29.86 9.36
N GLN A 115 -20.28 29.26 10.49
CA GLN A 115 -21.09 29.24 11.69
C GLN A 115 -22.36 28.35 11.61
N GLY A 116 -22.44 27.46 10.61
CA GLY A 116 -23.49 26.46 10.46
C GLY A 116 -23.38 25.31 11.47
N ASN A 117 -24.49 24.58 11.66
CA ASN A 117 -24.60 23.44 12.58
C ASN A 117 -24.92 22.18 11.77
N ILE A 118 -24.18 21.09 12.01
CA ILE A 118 -24.32 19.84 11.25
C ILE A 118 -24.84 18.77 12.21
N THR A 119 -26.00 18.20 11.92
CA THR A 119 -26.65 17.15 12.74
C THR A 119 -26.62 15.79 12.04
N HIS A 120 -27.01 14.74 12.75
CA HIS A 120 -27.11 13.38 12.22
C HIS A 120 -28.38 12.69 12.74
N HIS A 121 -29.12 12.04 11.84
CA HIS A 121 -30.42 11.43 12.11
C HIS A 121 -30.44 10.00 11.57
N GLU A 122 -30.77 9.03 12.43
CA GLU A 122 -30.68 7.59 12.10
C GLU A 122 -32.03 6.91 11.86
N TYR A 123 -33.16 7.60 12.09
CA TYR A 123 -34.50 7.03 11.86
C TYR A 123 -34.84 6.90 10.36
N ILE A 124 -34.03 7.51 9.52
CA ILE A 124 -34.07 7.43 8.06
C ILE A 124 -32.72 6.94 7.54
N GLN A 125 -32.75 6.12 6.51
CA GLN A 125 -31.55 5.60 5.86
C GLN A 125 -31.68 5.60 4.35
N VAL A 126 -30.55 5.64 3.64
CA VAL A 126 -30.50 5.56 2.18
C VAL A 126 -29.61 4.42 1.75
N GLY A 127 -30.06 3.63 0.77
CA GLY A 127 -29.30 2.53 0.21
C GLY A 127 -28.12 3.03 -0.62
N LYS A 128 -26.94 2.43 -0.41
CA LYS A 128 -25.73 2.74 -1.19
C LYS A 128 -25.01 1.48 -1.65
N GLY A 129 -24.72 1.42 -2.95
CA GLY A 129 -23.87 0.38 -3.51
C GLY A 129 -22.40 0.69 -3.22
N ARG A 130 -21.64 -0.28 -2.72
CA ARG A 130 -20.19 -0.14 -2.48
C ARG A 130 -19.38 -1.14 -3.30
N ASP A 131 -18.12 -0.77 -3.49
CA ASP A 131 -17.11 -1.55 -4.22
C ASP A 131 -16.93 -2.94 -3.61
N VAL A 132 -16.86 -3.98 -4.46
CA VAL A 132 -16.90 -5.40 -4.02
C VAL A 132 -15.60 -6.16 -4.29
N GLY A 133 -14.75 -5.64 -5.18
CA GLY A 133 -13.43 -6.19 -5.51
C GLY A 133 -12.29 -5.42 -4.84
N LEU A 134 -11.17 -6.10 -4.57
CA LEU A 134 -10.03 -5.51 -3.86
C LEU A 134 -9.48 -4.26 -4.56
N ASN A 135 -9.33 -4.29 -5.89
CA ASN A 135 -8.80 -3.15 -6.65
C ASN A 135 -9.69 -1.92 -6.54
N GLN A 136 -11.01 -2.13 -6.59
CA GLN A 136 -12.00 -1.06 -6.46
C GLN A 136 -11.93 -0.44 -5.06
N ILE A 137 -11.89 -1.29 -4.02
CA ILE A 137 -11.77 -0.88 -2.62
C ILE A 137 -10.45 -0.13 -2.40
N ALA A 138 -9.32 -0.66 -2.85
CA ALA A 138 -8.01 -0.02 -2.68
C ALA A 138 -7.92 1.33 -3.41
N LEU A 139 -8.52 1.46 -4.60
CA LEU A 139 -8.61 2.74 -5.29
C LEU A 139 -9.50 3.74 -4.53
N PHE A 140 -10.61 3.28 -3.95
CA PHE A 140 -11.47 4.10 -3.10
C PHE A 140 -10.73 4.57 -1.85
N GLU A 141 -10.08 3.68 -1.12
CA GLU A 141 -9.30 4.04 0.06
C GLU A 141 -8.12 4.94 -0.27
N GLY A 142 -7.44 4.70 -1.40
CA GLY A 142 -6.40 5.59 -1.91
C GLY A 142 -6.93 6.99 -2.23
N LYS A 143 -8.14 7.08 -2.80
CA LYS A 143 -8.83 8.35 -3.03
C LYS A 143 -9.09 9.09 -1.71
N VAL A 144 -9.68 8.41 -0.71
CA VAL A 144 -10.00 9.03 0.59
C VAL A 144 -8.72 9.44 1.33
N ALA A 145 -7.69 8.59 1.35
CA ALA A 145 -6.41 8.88 2.00
C ALA A 145 -5.67 10.03 1.32
N GLY A 146 -5.63 10.05 -0.02
CA GLY A 146 -5.05 11.14 -0.79
C GLY A 146 -5.79 12.47 -0.56
N GLY A 147 -7.12 12.45 -0.57
CA GLY A 147 -7.95 13.62 -0.28
C GLY A 147 -7.80 14.11 1.16
N ASN A 148 -7.59 13.23 2.13
CA ASN A 148 -7.26 13.63 3.50
C ASN A 148 -5.88 14.29 3.59
N GLY A 149 -4.89 13.81 2.81
CA GLY A 149 -3.61 14.50 2.67
C GLY A 149 -3.77 15.95 2.17
N GLU A 150 -4.69 16.20 1.24
CA GLU A 150 -5.03 17.57 0.81
C GLU A 150 -5.70 18.38 1.93
N GLN A 151 -6.54 17.74 2.75
CA GLN A 151 -7.15 18.38 3.93
C GLN A 151 -6.08 18.85 4.93
N VAL A 152 -5.10 18.00 5.25
CA VAL A 152 -3.97 18.34 6.14
C VAL A 152 -3.21 19.56 5.63
N LEU A 153 -3.00 19.64 4.32
CA LEU A 153 -2.30 20.77 3.68
C LEU A 153 -3.19 22.01 3.47
N SER A 154 -4.48 21.93 3.81
CA SER A 154 -5.44 22.99 3.50
C SER A 154 -5.51 24.09 4.55
N ARG A 155 -5.76 25.31 4.08
CA ARG A 155 -6.04 26.47 4.94
C ARG A 155 -7.34 26.33 5.74
N ASP A 156 -8.26 25.48 5.30
CA ASP A 156 -9.57 25.30 5.95
C ASP A 156 -9.40 24.55 7.27
N VAL A 157 -8.57 23.50 7.29
CA VAL A 157 -8.19 22.81 8.53
C VAL A 157 -7.45 23.75 9.49
N TYR A 158 -6.54 24.58 8.98
CA TYR A 158 -5.87 25.60 9.80
C TYR A 158 -6.86 26.57 10.45
N ARG A 159 -7.83 27.09 9.68
CA ARG A 159 -8.86 28.01 10.21
C ARG A 159 -9.80 27.33 11.20
N LEU A 160 -10.22 26.09 10.92
CA LEU A 160 -11.04 25.31 11.85
C LEU A 160 -10.31 25.09 13.18
N GLY A 161 -9.01 24.75 13.13
CA GLY A 161 -8.18 24.58 14.31
C GLY A 161 -8.06 25.85 15.16
N GLN A 162 -8.04 27.03 14.54
CA GLN A 162 -8.01 28.31 15.26
C GLN A 162 -9.36 28.68 15.91
N LEU A 163 -10.47 28.19 15.37
CA LEU A 163 -11.81 28.53 15.82
C LEU A 163 -12.41 27.50 16.78
N PHE A 164 -11.88 26.27 16.79
CA PHE A 164 -12.30 25.25 17.74
C PHE A 164 -11.69 25.47 19.12
N ASP A 165 -12.50 25.19 20.16
CA ASP A 165 -11.96 25.00 21.50
C ASP A 165 -11.05 23.77 21.56
N PHE A 166 -10.30 23.63 22.65
CA PHE A 166 -9.33 22.55 22.81
C PHE A 166 -9.93 21.15 22.61
N PHE A 167 -11.13 20.89 23.13
CA PHE A 167 -11.77 19.57 23.06
C PHE A 167 -12.27 19.25 21.65
N ARG A 168 -12.89 20.23 20.99
CA ARG A 168 -13.33 20.10 19.59
C ARG A 168 -12.14 20.00 18.65
N MET A 169 -11.05 20.73 18.90
CA MET A 169 -9.81 20.62 18.13
C MET A 169 -9.21 19.22 18.26
N LEU A 170 -9.10 18.68 19.48
CA LEU A 170 -8.60 17.32 19.73
C LEU A 170 -9.50 16.27 19.07
N SER A 171 -10.81 16.42 19.22
CA SER A 171 -11.81 15.54 18.62
C SER A 171 -11.73 15.57 17.10
N PHE A 172 -11.64 16.76 16.51
CA PHE A 172 -11.48 16.94 15.07
C PHE A 172 -10.18 16.30 14.58
N PHE A 173 -9.07 16.48 15.31
CA PHE A 173 -7.79 15.86 14.97
C PHE A 173 -7.93 14.34 14.90
N PHE A 174 -8.34 13.66 15.97
CA PHE A 174 -8.38 12.19 15.98
C PHE A 174 -9.42 11.58 15.03
N THR A 175 -10.48 12.31 14.70
CA THR A 175 -11.57 11.80 13.86
C THR A 175 -11.42 12.12 12.38
N THR A 176 -10.54 13.07 12.02
CA THR A 176 -10.33 13.47 10.63
C THR A 176 -8.87 13.26 10.20
N VAL A 177 -8.03 14.28 10.32
CA VAL A 177 -6.64 14.31 9.83
C VAL A 177 -5.69 13.40 10.63
N GLY A 178 -5.86 13.36 11.94
CA GLY A 178 -5.02 12.62 12.88
C GLY A 178 -5.09 11.12 12.66
N TYR A 179 -6.25 10.57 12.25
CA TYR A 179 -6.39 9.15 11.92
C TYR A 179 -5.36 8.70 10.86
N TYR A 180 -5.26 9.43 9.75
CA TYR A 180 -4.32 9.12 8.66
C TYR A 180 -2.86 9.41 9.04
N VAL A 181 -2.62 10.46 9.84
CA VAL A 181 -1.30 10.74 10.41
C VAL A 181 -0.83 9.58 11.30
N CYS A 182 -1.65 9.14 12.25
CA CYS A 182 -1.34 8.01 13.14
C CYS A 182 -1.12 6.72 12.34
N THR A 183 -1.97 6.45 11.36
CA THR A 183 -1.85 5.30 10.44
C THR A 183 -0.50 5.31 9.69
N MET A 184 -0.08 6.46 9.18
CA MET A 184 1.24 6.63 8.55
C MET A 184 2.37 6.43 9.56
N MET A 185 2.28 7.03 10.74
CA MET A 185 3.28 6.91 11.80
C MET A 185 3.46 5.46 12.24
N THR A 186 2.39 4.69 12.35
CA THR A 186 2.44 3.25 12.64
C THR A 186 3.32 2.49 11.66
N VAL A 187 3.14 2.71 10.35
CA VAL A 187 3.97 2.07 9.32
C VAL A 187 5.41 2.57 9.37
N LEU A 188 5.62 3.88 9.55
CA LEU A 188 6.97 4.46 9.69
C LEU A 188 7.72 3.90 10.90
N THR A 189 7.05 3.67 12.03
CA THR A 189 7.65 3.05 13.21
C THR A 189 8.15 1.64 12.90
N VAL A 190 7.43 0.84 12.09
CA VAL A 190 7.92 -0.48 11.65
C VAL A 190 9.21 -0.35 10.85
N TYR A 191 9.28 0.61 9.92
CA TYR A 191 10.51 0.87 9.15
C TYR A 191 11.66 1.32 10.04
N VAL A 192 11.45 2.34 10.90
CA VAL A 192 12.48 2.84 11.81
C VAL A 192 12.97 1.74 12.74
N PHE A 193 12.06 0.92 13.25
CA PHE A 193 12.40 -0.24 14.09
C PHE A 193 13.26 -1.25 13.34
N LEU A 194 12.85 -1.69 12.14
CA LEU A 194 13.59 -2.69 11.37
C LEU A 194 14.95 -2.18 10.89
N TYR A 195 15.01 -0.95 10.37
CA TYR A 195 16.29 -0.33 10.00
C TYR A 195 17.20 -0.13 11.21
N GLY A 196 16.65 0.30 12.36
CA GLY A 196 17.40 0.42 13.61
C GLY A 196 17.95 -0.93 14.09
N ARG A 197 17.14 -1.99 14.05
CA ARG A 197 17.56 -3.36 14.39
C ARG A 197 18.64 -3.88 13.45
N VAL A 198 18.47 -3.70 12.14
CA VAL A 198 19.46 -4.10 11.14
C VAL A 198 20.76 -3.32 11.34
N TYR A 199 20.71 -2.03 11.61
CA TYR A 199 21.89 -1.22 11.93
C TYR A 199 22.62 -1.73 13.18
N LEU A 200 21.91 -2.02 14.27
CA LEU A 200 22.50 -2.57 15.50
C LEU A 200 23.11 -3.96 15.29
N ALA A 201 22.47 -4.80 14.48
CA ALA A 201 22.96 -6.13 14.12
C ALA A 201 24.24 -6.05 13.27
N LEU A 202 24.25 -5.20 12.24
CA LEU A 202 25.39 -5.03 11.34
C LEU A 202 26.60 -4.37 12.01
N SER A 203 26.37 -3.46 12.97
CA SER A 203 27.44 -2.80 13.73
C SER A 203 28.02 -3.65 14.87
N GLY A 204 27.41 -4.81 15.18
CA GLY A 204 27.81 -5.66 16.32
C GLY A 204 27.42 -5.09 17.70
N LEU A 205 26.86 -3.88 17.76
CA LEU A 205 26.38 -3.22 18.97
C LEU A 205 25.30 -4.05 19.68
N ASP A 206 24.46 -4.78 18.93
CA ASP A 206 23.41 -5.64 19.51
C ASP A 206 24.00 -6.70 20.46
N SER A 207 25.09 -7.35 20.07
CA SER A 207 25.79 -8.32 20.91
C SER A 207 26.47 -7.68 22.13
N ALA A 208 27.10 -6.51 21.95
CA ALA A 208 27.79 -5.78 23.02
C ALA A 208 26.79 -5.28 24.08
N ILE A 209 25.67 -4.68 23.64
CA ILE A 209 24.60 -4.18 24.52
C ILE A 209 23.95 -5.36 25.26
N SER A 210 23.66 -6.47 24.58
CA SER A 210 23.08 -7.64 25.24
C SER A 210 24.04 -8.25 26.27
N GLN A 211 25.34 -8.28 26.00
CA GLN A 211 26.34 -8.79 26.94
C GLN A 211 26.51 -7.87 28.15
N GLN A 212 26.49 -6.55 27.94
CA GLN A 212 26.55 -5.57 29.02
C GLN A 212 25.27 -5.53 29.87
N ALA A 213 24.10 -5.64 29.25
CA ALA A 213 22.82 -5.76 29.95
C ALA A 213 22.75 -7.04 30.80
N LYS A 214 23.37 -8.14 30.34
CA LYS A 214 23.53 -9.38 31.12
C LYS A 214 24.42 -9.17 32.34
N MET A 215 25.49 -8.39 32.22
CA MET A 215 26.36 -8.06 33.34
C MET A 215 25.68 -7.12 34.36
N LEU A 216 24.77 -6.25 33.91
CA LEU A 216 24.07 -5.27 34.74
C LEU A 216 22.73 -5.76 35.32
N GLY A 217 22.24 -6.96 34.93
CA GLY A 217 20.98 -7.50 35.44
C GLY A 217 19.73 -6.68 35.09
N ASN A 218 19.78 -5.86 34.03
CA ASN A 218 18.70 -4.91 33.70
C ASN A 218 17.54 -5.59 32.95
N THR A 219 16.67 -6.27 33.70
CA THR A 219 15.44 -6.90 33.20
C THR A 219 14.44 -5.90 32.63
N ALA A 220 14.47 -4.64 33.07
CA ALA A 220 13.57 -3.60 32.59
C ALA A 220 13.85 -3.18 31.14
N LEU A 221 15.12 -3.14 30.72
CA LEU A 221 15.48 -2.86 29.33
C LEU A 221 15.06 -4.01 28.40
N ASP A 222 15.25 -5.26 28.85
CA ASP A 222 14.82 -6.46 28.11
C ASP A 222 13.27 -6.49 28.00
N ALA A 223 12.56 -6.16 29.09
CA ALA A 223 11.11 -6.04 29.08
C ALA A 223 10.60 -4.90 28.19
N ALA A 224 11.24 -3.73 28.18
CA ALA A 224 10.84 -2.61 27.32
C ALA A 224 11.08 -2.91 25.83
N LEU A 225 12.18 -3.60 25.48
CA LEU A 225 12.46 -4.04 24.11
C LEU A 225 11.49 -5.15 23.65
N ASN A 226 10.94 -5.93 24.58
CA ASN A 226 9.99 -7.01 24.28
C ASN A 226 8.50 -6.62 24.48
N ALA A 227 8.18 -5.54 25.19
CA ALA A 227 6.80 -5.09 25.44
C ALA A 227 6.06 -4.66 24.15
N GLN A 228 6.82 -4.45 23.07
CA GLN A 228 6.27 -4.12 21.76
C GLN A 228 5.39 -5.24 21.16
N PHE A 229 5.51 -6.50 21.62
CA PHE A 229 4.72 -7.65 21.11
C PHE A 229 3.26 -7.68 21.55
N LEU A 230 2.97 -7.18 22.76
CA LEU A 230 1.62 -7.32 23.34
C LEU A 230 0.65 -6.23 22.87
N VAL A 231 1.16 -5.13 22.30
CA VAL A 231 0.37 -3.91 22.00
C VAL A 231 0.38 -3.59 20.50
N GLN A 232 0.81 -4.52 19.65
CA GLN A 232 0.97 -4.24 18.21
C GLN A 232 -0.38 -4.28 17.46
N ILE A 233 -1.04 -3.11 17.42
CA ILE A 233 -1.88 -2.49 16.38
C ILE A 233 -3.15 -3.24 15.91
N GLY A 234 -3.18 -4.57 15.79
CA GLY A 234 -4.35 -5.31 15.26
C GLY A 234 -5.51 -5.44 16.25
N VAL A 235 -5.21 -5.73 17.52
CA VAL A 235 -6.24 -6.00 18.53
C VAL A 235 -7.00 -4.72 18.91
N PHE A 236 -6.30 -3.62 19.18
CA PHE A 236 -6.94 -2.35 19.57
C PHE A 236 -7.70 -1.68 18.43
N THR A 237 -7.28 -1.87 17.17
CA THR A 237 -8.05 -1.36 16.00
C THR A 237 -9.29 -2.17 15.70
N ALA A 238 -9.36 -3.44 16.14
CA ALA A 238 -10.55 -4.28 16.02
C ALA A 238 -11.60 -4.01 17.11
N VAL A 239 -11.24 -3.37 18.23
CA VAL A 239 -12.16 -3.11 19.35
C VAL A 239 -13.43 -2.35 18.91
N PRO A 240 -13.36 -1.23 18.15
CA PRO A 240 -14.57 -0.52 17.74
C PRO A 240 -15.53 -1.36 16.90
N MET A 241 -14.99 -2.23 16.03
CA MET A 241 -15.78 -3.14 15.21
C MET A 241 -16.46 -4.21 16.06
N ILE A 242 -15.72 -4.82 17.00
CA ILE A 242 -16.27 -5.82 17.93
C ILE A 242 -17.37 -5.18 18.79
N MET A 243 -17.16 -3.97 19.30
CA MET A 243 -18.17 -3.22 20.06
C MET A 243 -19.41 -2.92 19.20
N GLY A 244 -19.21 -2.54 17.93
CA GLY A 244 -20.32 -2.36 16.98
C GLY A 244 -21.15 -3.63 16.82
N PHE A 245 -20.51 -4.79 16.63
CA PHE A 245 -21.23 -6.06 16.54
C PHE A 245 -21.97 -6.43 17.81
N ILE A 246 -21.37 -6.18 18.98
CA ILE A 246 -22.03 -6.44 20.27
C ILE A 246 -23.31 -5.60 20.38
N LEU A 247 -23.28 -4.34 19.95
CA LEU A 247 -24.43 -3.43 20.01
C LEU A 247 -25.51 -3.76 18.97
N GLU A 248 -25.15 -4.17 17.76
CA GLU A 248 -26.12 -4.42 16.68
C GLU A 248 -26.67 -5.85 16.67
N LEU A 249 -25.85 -6.86 16.99
CA LEU A 249 -26.17 -8.28 16.83
C LEU A 249 -26.20 -9.06 18.15
N GLY A 250 -25.74 -8.44 19.25
CA GLY A 250 -25.55 -9.10 20.54
C GLY A 250 -24.21 -9.83 20.65
N LEU A 251 -23.80 -10.16 21.89
CA LEU A 251 -22.47 -10.67 22.20
C LEU A 251 -22.12 -12.01 21.51
N MET A 252 -23.04 -12.99 21.55
CA MET A 252 -22.78 -14.32 20.98
C MET A 252 -22.58 -14.23 19.46
N GLN A 253 -23.47 -13.51 18.77
CA GLN A 253 -23.38 -13.34 17.33
C GLN A 253 -22.14 -12.52 16.94
N ALA A 254 -21.74 -11.55 17.76
CA ALA A 254 -20.51 -10.79 17.56
C ALA A 254 -19.25 -11.67 17.59
N ILE A 255 -19.16 -12.62 18.53
CA ILE A 255 -18.04 -13.56 18.63
C ILE A 255 -17.98 -14.46 17.40
N PHE A 256 -19.10 -15.09 17.01
CA PHE A 256 -19.14 -15.94 15.82
C PHE A 256 -18.81 -15.16 14.54
N SER A 257 -19.33 -13.94 14.41
CA SER A 257 -19.06 -13.07 13.26
C SER A 257 -17.58 -12.68 13.21
N PHE A 258 -16.98 -12.33 14.35
CA PHE A 258 -15.56 -12.02 14.44
C PHE A 258 -14.68 -13.21 14.05
N ILE A 259 -14.94 -14.40 14.59
CA ILE A 259 -14.18 -15.62 14.24
C ILE A 259 -14.32 -15.91 12.74
N THR A 260 -15.53 -15.82 12.20
CA THR A 260 -15.79 -16.03 10.77
C THR A 260 -15.00 -15.04 9.91
N MET A 261 -14.96 -13.77 10.28
CA MET A 261 -14.16 -12.76 9.57
C MET A 261 -12.67 -13.08 9.61
N GLN A 262 -12.13 -13.53 10.74
CA GLN A 262 -10.72 -13.92 10.82
C GLN A 262 -10.41 -15.13 9.93
N LEU A 263 -11.28 -16.15 9.91
CA LEU A 263 -11.15 -17.29 9.01
C LEU A 263 -11.19 -16.88 7.54
N GLN A 264 -11.97 -15.84 7.21
CA GLN A 264 -12.03 -15.23 5.87
C GLN A 264 -10.86 -14.26 5.56
N LEU A 265 -9.80 -14.30 6.37
CA LEU A 265 -8.56 -13.51 6.18
C LEU A 265 -8.76 -11.99 6.31
N CYS A 266 -9.70 -11.56 7.14
CA CYS A 266 -9.95 -10.15 7.44
C CYS A 266 -8.69 -9.38 7.91
N ALA A 267 -7.82 -10.03 8.71
CA ALA A 267 -6.55 -9.42 9.14
C ALA A 267 -5.62 -9.11 7.95
N VAL A 268 -5.52 -10.01 6.98
CA VAL A 268 -4.72 -9.81 5.75
C VAL A 268 -5.25 -8.62 4.97
N PHE A 269 -6.57 -8.51 4.82
CA PHE A 269 -7.22 -7.40 4.14
C PHE A 269 -6.93 -6.05 4.83
N PHE A 270 -7.12 -5.94 6.14
CA PHE A 270 -6.89 -4.66 6.84
C PHE A 270 -5.41 -4.29 6.92
N THR A 271 -4.50 -5.25 7.02
CA THR A 271 -3.06 -4.99 6.91
C THR A 271 -2.67 -4.50 5.51
N PHE A 272 -3.32 -5.02 4.46
CA PHE A 272 -3.16 -4.50 3.10
C PHE A 272 -3.72 -3.08 2.95
N SER A 273 -4.93 -2.84 3.44
CA SER A 273 -5.59 -1.52 3.48
C SER A 273 -4.73 -0.46 4.18
N LEU A 274 -4.07 -0.82 5.28
CA LEU A 274 -3.11 0.04 5.99
C LEU A 274 -1.98 0.55 5.05
N GLY A 275 -1.44 -0.34 4.21
CA GLY A 275 -0.42 0.02 3.21
C GLY A 275 -0.95 1.01 2.16
N THR A 276 -2.17 0.79 1.69
CA THR A 276 -2.86 1.67 0.74
C THR A 276 -3.04 3.07 1.33
N ARG A 277 -3.64 3.18 2.53
CA ARG A 277 -3.89 4.46 3.20
C ARG A 277 -2.59 5.23 3.42
N THR A 278 -1.57 4.57 3.96
CA THR A 278 -0.26 5.19 4.21
C THR A 278 0.44 5.64 2.92
N HIS A 279 0.40 4.85 1.84
CA HIS A 279 1.05 5.23 0.58
C HIS A 279 0.43 6.49 -0.03
N TYR A 280 -0.89 6.51 -0.21
CA TYR A 280 -1.56 7.62 -0.87
C TYR A 280 -1.60 8.88 0.00
N PHE A 281 -1.79 8.73 1.32
CA PHE A 281 -1.67 9.85 2.24
C PHE A 281 -0.26 10.44 2.23
N GLY A 282 0.78 9.61 2.42
CA GLY A 282 2.17 10.05 2.45
C GLY A 282 2.61 10.72 1.14
N ARG A 283 2.19 10.17 -0.02
CA ARG A 283 2.47 10.74 -1.34
C ARG A 283 1.89 12.15 -1.47
N THR A 284 0.65 12.37 -1.03
CA THR A 284 0.04 13.70 -1.05
C THR A 284 0.74 14.66 -0.09
N ILE A 285 1.16 14.22 1.10
CA ILE A 285 1.90 15.06 2.04
C ILE A 285 3.27 15.50 1.48
N LEU A 286 3.99 14.59 0.81
CA LEU A 286 5.32 14.85 0.27
C LEU A 286 5.30 15.75 -0.98
N HIS A 287 4.39 15.47 -1.92
CA HIS A 287 4.41 16.07 -3.25
C HIS A 287 3.26 17.03 -3.52
N GLY A 288 2.16 16.94 -2.76
CA GLY A 288 0.92 17.65 -3.03
C GLY A 288 0.16 17.11 -4.25
N GLY A 289 -1.12 17.47 -4.36
CA GLY A 289 -1.96 17.17 -5.54
C GLY A 289 -2.34 15.70 -5.66
N ALA A 290 -3.47 15.33 -5.05
CA ALA A 290 -3.96 13.98 -5.21
C ALA A 290 -4.55 13.79 -6.63
N LYS A 291 -4.11 12.74 -7.35
CA LYS A 291 -4.64 12.44 -8.68
C LYS A 291 -5.96 11.69 -8.53
N TYR A 292 -7.04 12.24 -9.10
CA TYR A 292 -8.30 11.50 -9.20
C TYR A 292 -8.10 10.26 -10.08
N LYS A 293 -8.30 9.09 -9.50
CA LYS A 293 -8.45 7.83 -10.23
C LYS A 293 -9.90 7.39 -10.08
N ALA A 294 -10.60 7.23 -11.20
CA ALA A 294 -11.97 6.76 -11.18
C ALA A 294 -12.00 5.34 -10.59
N THR A 295 -12.81 5.12 -9.55
CA THR A 295 -13.11 3.76 -9.09
C THR A 295 -14.10 3.16 -10.08
N GLY A 296 -13.68 2.16 -10.85
CA GLY A 296 -14.60 1.43 -11.73
C GLY A 296 -15.59 0.66 -10.85
N ARG A 297 -16.90 0.93 -10.97
CA ARG A 297 -17.95 0.30 -10.15
C ARG A 297 -18.68 -0.81 -10.91
N GLY A 298 -17.94 -1.83 -11.34
CA GLY A 298 -18.53 -3.06 -11.85
C GLY A 298 -19.13 -3.89 -10.72
N PHE A 299 -20.37 -4.34 -10.88
CA PHE A 299 -21.04 -5.24 -9.93
C PHE A 299 -20.54 -6.70 -10.04
N VAL A 300 -19.92 -7.04 -11.17
CA VAL A 300 -19.38 -8.38 -11.44
C VAL A 300 -17.97 -8.46 -10.88
N VAL A 301 -17.80 -9.22 -9.78
CA VAL A 301 -16.48 -9.62 -9.32
C VAL A 301 -15.90 -10.53 -10.40
N ARG A 302 -14.80 -10.12 -11.03
CA ARG A 302 -14.14 -10.85 -12.11
C ARG A 302 -12.68 -11.05 -11.77
N HIS A 303 -12.09 -12.09 -12.35
CA HIS A 303 -10.66 -12.29 -12.31
C HIS A 303 -9.95 -11.04 -12.87
N ILE A 304 -8.99 -10.53 -12.11
CA ILE A 304 -8.13 -9.43 -12.51
C ILE A 304 -6.76 -9.98 -12.89
N LYS A 305 -6.27 -9.60 -14.07
CA LYS A 305 -4.99 -10.07 -14.59
C LYS A 305 -3.81 -9.65 -13.71
N PHE A 306 -2.79 -10.49 -13.64
CA PHE A 306 -1.55 -10.20 -12.93
C PHE A 306 -0.92 -8.84 -13.31
N ALA A 307 -0.85 -8.51 -14.59
CA ALA A 307 -0.28 -7.23 -15.06
C ALA A 307 -1.03 -6.01 -14.48
N GLU A 308 -2.36 -6.09 -14.36
CA GLU A 308 -3.16 -5.03 -13.76
C GLU A 308 -2.90 -4.87 -12.26
N ASN A 309 -2.86 -5.99 -11.53
CA ASN A 309 -2.52 -5.99 -10.10
C ASN A 309 -1.09 -5.48 -9.86
N TYR A 310 -0.13 -5.88 -10.69
CA TYR A 310 1.25 -5.41 -10.62
C TYR A 310 1.34 -3.90 -10.79
N ARG A 311 0.69 -3.34 -11.81
CA ARG A 311 0.67 -1.89 -12.04
C ARG A 311 0.06 -1.10 -10.89
N LEU A 312 -1.00 -1.63 -10.28
CA LEU A 312 -1.72 -0.94 -9.21
C LEU A 312 -0.93 -0.97 -7.88
N TYR A 313 -0.25 -2.08 -7.60
CA TYR A 313 0.33 -2.35 -6.28
C TYR A 313 1.86 -2.32 -6.20
N SER A 314 2.56 -2.26 -7.33
CA SER A 314 4.04 -2.24 -7.37
C SER A 314 4.65 -1.20 -6.41
N ARG A 315 4.25 0.08 -6.51
CA ARG A 315 4.81 1.17 -5.68
C ARG A 315 4.18 1.31 -4.31
N SER A 316 2.91 0.94 -4.19
CA SER A 316 2.15 1.11 -2.96
C SER A 316 2.45 0.01 -1.93
N HIS A 317 2.66 -1.23 -2.40
CA HIS A 317 2.81 -2.42 -1.55
C HIS A 317 4.06 -3.24 -1.90
N PHE A 318 4.26 -3.66 -3.15
CA PHE A 318 5.25 -4.71 -3.47
C PHE A 318 6.69 -4.29 -3.19
N VAL A 319 7.12 -3.14 -3.71
CA VAL A 319 8.47 -2.60 -3.42
C VAL A 319 8.70 -2.48 -1.91
N LYS A 320 7.69 -1.96 -1.20
CA LYS A 320 7.74 -1.73 0.24
C LYS A 320 7.81 -3.04 1.03
N ALA A 321 7.08 -4.06 0.60
CA ALA A 321 7.08 -5.38 1.20
C ALA A 321 8.40 -6.10 0.95
N PHE A 322 8.97 -5.99 -0.25
CA PHE A 322 10.30 -6.52 -0.54
C PHE A 322 11.40 -5.83 0.25
N GLU A 323 11.31 -4.51 0.48
CA GLU A 323 12.22 -3.78 1.36
C GLU A 323 12.15 -4.30 2.80
N VAL A 324 10.95 -4.49 3.34
CA VAL A 324 10.75 -5.06 4.68
C VAL A 324 11.26 -6.52 4.74
N ALA A 325 10.95 -7.33 3.73
CA ALA A 325 11.42 -8.72 3.64
C ALA A 325 12.95 -8.79 3.61
N LEU A 326 13.60 -7.89 2.86
CA LEU A 326 15.05 -7.78 2.80
C LEU A 326 15.64 -7.46 4.17
N LEU A 327 15.07 -6.48 4.89
CA LEU A 327 15.51 -6.14 6.26
C LEU A 327 15.35 -7.33 7.21
N LEU A 328 14.24 -8.07 7.10
CA LEU A 328 14.00 -9.26 7.93
C LEU A 328 15.00 -10.37 7.62
N VAL A 329 15.31 -10.63 6.35
CA VAL A 329 16.32 -11.63 5.95
C VAL A 329 17.71 -11.25 6.46
N VAL A 330 18.09 -9.97 6.36
CA VAL A 330 19.35 -9.48 6.92
C VAL A 330 19.36 -9.62 8.44
N TYR A 331 18.24 -9.33 9.11
CA TYR A 331 18.11 -9.50 10.56
C TYR A 331 18.17 -10.98 10.98
N ILE A 332 17.64 -11.91 10.19
CA ILE A 332 17.82 -13.37 10.41
C ILE A 332 19.29 -13.75 10.32
N ALA A 333 19.98 -13.26 9.29
CA ALA A 333 21.36 -13.66 9.00
C ALA A 333 22.38 -13.09 10.02
N TYR A 334 22.15 -11.86 10.52
CA TYR A 334 23.13 -11.13 11.32
C TYR A 334 22.66 -10.71 12.72
N GLY A 335 21.37 -10.85 13.05
CA GLY A 335 20.81 -10.44 14.33
C GLY A 335 21.22 -11.38 15.47
N TYR A 336 21.49 -10.81 16.65
CA TYR A 336 21.79 -11.58 17.86
C TYR A 336 20.57 -11.59 18.79
N THR A 337 19.90 -12.74 18.93
CA THR A 337 18.76 -12.89 19.86
C THR A 337 19.09 -13.85 21.00
N LYS A 338 18.99 -13.35 22.24
CA LYS A 338 19.29 -14.05 23.51
C LYS A 338 18.55 -15.38 23.69
N GLY A 339 17.34 -15.54 23.12
CA GLY A 339 16.55 -16.77 23.16
C GLY A 339 16.58 -17.59 21.87
N GLY A 340 17.53 -17.32 20.96
CA GLY A 340 17.65 -18.03 19.69
C GLY A 340 16.46 -17.79 18.75
N ALA A 341 16.07 -18.83 18.01
CA ALA A 341 15.04 -18.75 16.96
C ALA A 341 13.64 -18.36 17.48
N SER A 342 13.27 -18.74 18.71
CA SER A 342 11.93 -18.49 19.25
C SER A 342 11.68 -17.00 19.52
N THR A 343 12.63 -16.31 20.14
CA THR A 343 12.54 -14.85 20.35
C THR A 343 12.56 -14.11 19.02
N PHE A 344 13.36 -14.56 18.05
CA PHE A 344 13.37 -13.99 16.71
C PHE A 344 12.01 -14.11 16.02
N ILE A 345 11.38 -15.28 16.08
CA ILE A 345 10.05 -15.51 15.49
C ILE A 345 9.03 -14.60 16.16
N LEU A 346 9.00 -14.53 17.50
CA LEU A 346 8.11 -13.63 18.22
C LEU A 346 8.33 -12.15 17.85
N LEU A 347 9.59 -11.75 17.66
CA LEU A 347 10.00 -10.40 17.27
C LEU A 347 9.49 -9.99 15.89
N THR A 348 9.42 -10.94 14.95
CA THR A 348 9.33 -10.65 13.52
C THR A 348 8.05 -11.18 12.87
N ILE A 349 7.24 -11.98 13.56
CA ILE A 349 6.02 -12.57 13.02
C ILE A 349 5.04 -11.52 12.51
N SER A 350 4.89 -10.39 13.20
CA SER A 350 4.03 -9.29 12.77
C SER A 350 4.54 -8.60 11.50
N SER A 351 5.86 -8.45 11.37
CA SER A 351 6.51 -7.89 10.17
C SER A 351 6.43 -8.86 8.99
N TRP A 352 6.59 -10.17 9.21
CA TRP A 352 6.38 -11.19 8.18
C TRP A 352 4.91 -11.27 7.74
N PHE A 353 3.98 -11.16 8.69
CA PHE A 353 2.56 -11.08 8.37
C PHE A 353 2.23 -9.85 7.52
N LEU A 354 2.86 -8.70 7.80
CA LEU A 354 2.76 -7.50 6.96
C LEU A 354 3.29 -7.75 5.55
N VAL A 355 4.47 -8.35 5.40
CA VAL A 355 5.07 -8.68 4.10
C VAL A 355 4.15 -9.60 3.28
N ILE A 356 3.69 -10.71 3.88
CA ILE A 356 2.82 -11.67 3.20
C ILE A 356 1.51 -11.00 2.78
N SER A 357 0.93 -10.20 3.67
CA SER A 357 -0.32 -9.48 3.38
C SER A 357 -0.15 -8.49 2.22
N TRP A 358 0.94 -7.74 2.18
CA TRP A 358 1.20 -6.76 1.13
C TRP A 358 1.53 -7.38 -0.23
N LEU A 359 2.19 -8.54 -0.25
CA LEU A 359 2.54 -9.24 -1.49
C LEU A 359 1.36 -10.04 -2.05
N PHE A 360 0.62 -10.76 -1.20
CA PHE A 360 -0.29 -11.81 -1.67
C PHE A 360 -1.78 -11.51 -1.53
N ALA A 361 -2.19 -10.48 -0.78
CA ALA A 361 -3.62 -10.10 -0.72
C ALA A 361 -4.24 -9.86 -2.11
N PRO A 362 -3.56 -9.22 -3.08
CA PRO A 362 -4.09 -9.06 -4.43
C PRO A 362 -4.48 -10.34 -5.14
N TYR A 363 -3.82 -11.46 -4.83
CA TYR A 363 -4.07 -12.75 -5.47
C TYR A 363 -5.01 -13.62 -4.63
N ILE A 364 -4.87 -13.57 -3.30
CA ILE A 364 -5.76 -14.27 -2.35
C ILE A 364 -7.22 -13.83 -2.53
N PHE A 365 -7.47 -12.54 -2.71
CA PHE A 365 -8.84 -12.04 -2.90
C PHE A 365 -9.27 -11.87 -4.36
N ASN A 366 -8.48 -12.37 -5.31
CA ASN A 366 -8.81 -12.36 -6.73
C ASN A 366 -9.61 -13.62 -7.11
N PRO A 367 -10.84 -13.50 -7.65
CA PRO A 367 -11.56 -14.67 -8.14
C PRO A 367 -10.74 -15.44 -9.17
N SER A 368 -10.76 -16.78 -9.12
CA SER A 368 -9.92 -17.65 -9.96
C SER A 368 -8.42 -17.31 -9.92
N GLY A 369 -7.94 -16.69 -8.82
CA GLY A 369 -6.54 -16.24 -8.69
C GLY A 369 -5.53 -17.40 -8.67
N PHE A 370 -5.97 -18.60 -8.32
CA PHE A 370 -5.16 -19.83 -8.28
C PHE A 370 -5.60 -20.88 -9.32
N GLU A 371 -6.26 -20.45 -10.40
CA GLU A 371 -6.65 -21.35 -11.47
C GLU A 371 -5.54 -21.44 -12.52
N TRP A 372 -4.98 -22.65 -12.74
CA TRP A 372 -3.82 -22.85 -13.60
C TRP A 372 -3.93 -22.21 -15.00
N GLN A 373 -5.07 -22.39 -15.68
CA GLN A 373 -5.28 -21.81 -17.01
C GLN A 373 -5.18 -20.28 -16.99
N LYS A 374 -5.80 -19.63 -16.00
CA LYS A 374 -5.74 -18.18 -15.82
C LYS A 374 -4.34 -17.71 -15.47
N THR A 375 -3.62 -18.45 -14.63
CA THR A 375 -2.25 -18.13 -14.27
C THR A 375 -1.32 -18.14 -15.48
N VAL A 376 -1.46 -19.11 -16.39
CA VAL A 376 -0.67 -19.16 -17.63
C VAL A 376 -1.00 -17.96 -18.54
N GLU A 377 -2.28 -17.67 -18.76
CA GLU A 377 -2.72 -16.48 -19.52
C GLU A 377 -2.17 -15.18 -18.92
N ASP A 378 -2.16 -15.07 -17.59
CA ASP A 378 -1.64 -13.92 -16.86
C ASP A 378 -0.13 -13.74 -17.01
N PHE A 379 0.62 -14.84 -17.09
CA PHE A 379 2.07 -14.79 -17.33
C PHE A 379 2.38 -14.26 -18.73
N ASP A 380 1.67 -14.75 -19.74
CA ASP A 380 1.83 -14.30 -21.13
C ASP A 380 1.44 -12.83 -21.29
N ASP A 381 0.34 -12.40 -20.67
CA ASP A 381 -0.10 -11.00 -20.66
C ASP A 381 0.92 -10.08 -19.96
N TRP A 382 1.44 -10.50 -18.81
CA TRP A 382 2.43 -9.73 -18.05
C TRP A 382 3.77 -9.63 -18.77
N THR A 383 4.26 -10.72 -19.34
CA THR A 383 5.52 -10.73 -20.10
C THR A 383 5.39 -9.90 -21.38
N ALA A 384 4.27 -9.99 -22.08
CA ALA A 384 3.97 -9.14 -23.23
C ALA A 384 3.97 -7.65 -22.84
N TRP A 385 3.26 -7.27 -21.78
CA TRP A 385 3.23 -5.89 -21.28
C TRP A 385 4.60 -5.36 -20.85
N LEU A 386 5.42 -6.19 -20.20
CA LEU A 386 6.75 -5.86 -19.70
C LEU A 386 7.75 -5.62 -20.85
N LEU A 387 7.68 -6.45 -21.90
CA LEU A 387 8.59 -6.40 -23.06
C LEU A 387 8.12 -5.44 -24.15
N TYR A 388 6.85 -5.03 -24.15
CA TYR A 388 6.32 -4.11 -25.14
C TYR A 388 6.99 -2.74 -25.04
N LYS A 389 7.82 -2.43 -26.03
CA LYS A 389 8.48 -1.13 -26.19
C LYS A 389 7.42 -0.09 -26.55
N GLY A 390 7.33 0.96 -25.75
CA GLY A 390 6.26 1.95 -25.85
C GLY A 390 6.32 2.79 -27.13
N GLY A 391 5.43 3.78 -27.21
CA GLY A 391 5.36 4.75 -28.29
C GLY A 391 4.60 6.00 -27.85
N VAL A 392 4.67 7.08 -28.62
CA VAL A 392 3.95 8.32 -28.32
C VAL A 392 2.44 8.04 -28.32
N GLY A 393 1.76 8.30 -27.19
CA GLY A 393 0.32 8.09 -27.04
C GLY A 393 -0.10 6.68 -26.57
N VAL A 394 0.84 5.76 -26.33
CA VAL A 394 0.54 4.45 -25.72
C VAL A 394 0.20 4.65 -24.23
N LYS A 395 -0.93 4.09 -23.80
CA LYS A 395 -1.36 4.12 -22.39
C LYS A 395 -0.53 3.15 -21.54
N GLY A 396 -0.33 3.48 -20.25
CA GLY A 396 0.31 2.58 -19.27
C GLY A 396 -0.31 1.17 -19.17
N GLU A 397 -1.56 1.01 -19.59
CA GLU A 397 -2.24 -0.30 -19.65
C GLU A 397 -1.63 -1.26 -20.69
N ASN A 398 -0.97 -0.75 -21.72
CA ASN A 398 -0.46 -1.56 -22.83
C ASN A 398 1.06 -1.66 -22.85
N SER A 399 1.77 -0.77 -22.16
CA SER A 399 3.24 -0.79 -22.12
C SER A 399 3.79 -0.43 -20.74
N TRP A 400 4.74 -1.25 -20.29
CA TRP A 400 5.50 -0.99 -19.07
C TRP A 400 6.21 0.36 -19.09
N GLU A 401 6.74 0.78 -20.25
CA GLU A 401 7.48 2.04 -20.37
C GLU A 401 6.57 3.25 -20.10
N SER A 402 5.38 3.29 -20.71
CA SER A 402 4.40 4.34 -20.45
C SER A 402 3.92 4.35 -19.00
N TRP A 403 3.68 3.17 -18.42
CA TRP A 403 3.27 3.05 -17.03
C TRP A 403 4.35 3.56 -16.07
N TRP A 404 5.61 3.18 -16.31
CA TRP A 404 6.76 3.60 -15.50
C TRP A 404 6.94 5.12 -15.52
N ASP A 405 6.81 5.74 -16.70
CA ASP A 405 6.87 7.20 -16.83
C ASP A 405 5.65 7.89 -16.16
N GLU A 406 4.44 7.36 -16.32
CA GLU A 406 3.21 7.87 -15.67
C GLU A 406 3.30 7.82 -14.14
N GLU A 407 3.83 6.74 -13.58
CA GLU A 407 3.89 6.54 -12.12
C GLU A 407 4.81 7.57 -11.44
N GLN A 408 5.85 8.02 -12.15
CA GLN A 408 6.85 8.99 -11.67
C GLN A 408 6.46 10.46 -11.85
N MET A 409 5.36 10.75 -12.54
CA MET A 409 4.97 12.13 -12.89
C MET A 409 4.75 13.06 -11.69
N HIS A 410 4.56 12.52 -10.49
CA HIS A 410 4.32 13.28 -9.27
C HIS A 410 5.58 13.98 -8.74
N ILE A 411 6.78 13.53 -9.11
CA ILE A 411 8.06 14.07 -8.62
C ILE A 411 8.44 15.30 -9.46
N GLN A 412 7.77 16.44 -9.22
CA GLN A 412 8.01 17.68 -9.96
C GLN A 412 8.67 18.77 -9.13
N THR A 413 8.29 18.88 -7.86
CA THR A 413 8.71 19.99 -6.99
C THR A 413 10.12 19.78 -6.44
N LEU A 414 10.85 20.89 -6.21
CA LEU A 414 12.18 20.84 -5.61
C LEU A 414 12.14 20.22 -4.19
N ARG A 415 11.15 20.61 -3.40
CA ARG A 415 10.90 20.03 -2.06
C ARG A 415 10.69 18.51 -2.14
N GLY A 416 9.84 18.06 -3.07
CA GLY A 416 9.61 16.63 -3.30
C GLY A 416 10.90 15.89 -3.65
N ARG A 417 11.73 16.45 -4.54
CA ARG A 417 13.03 15.85 -4.92
C ARG A 417 14.01 15.74 -3.75
N ILE A 418 14.10 16.78 -2.91
CA ILE A 418 14.96 16.75 -1.72
C ILE A 418 14.48 15.67 -0.73
N LEU A 419 13.18 15.61 -0.46
CA LEU A 419 12.62 14.63 0.47
C LEU A 419 12.78 13.19 -0.05
N GLU A 420 12.55 12.94 -1.35
CA GLU A 420 12.79 11.63 -1.97
C GLU A 420 14.26 11.23 -1.92
N THR A 421 15.18 12.20 -2.07
CA THR A 421 16.62 11.96 -1.91
C THR A 421 16.92 11.52 -0.48
N ILE A 422 16.43 12.26 0.53
CA ILE A 422 16.60 11.92 1.96
C ILE A 422 16.05 10.53 2.27
N LEU A 423 14.84 10.22 1.78
CA LEU A 423 14.23 8.91 1.96
C LEU A 423 15.06 7.81 1.31
N SER A 424 15.64 8.06 0.13
CA SER A 424 16.48 7.08 -0.60
C SER A 424 17.81 6.80 0.09
N LEU A 425 18.35 7.74 0.87
CA LEU A 425 19.61 7.55 1.60
C LEU A 425 19.55 6.42 2.64
N ARG A 426 18.35 6.00 3.07
CA ARG A 426 18.20 4.87 4.01
C ARG A 426 18.79 3.57 3.46
N PHE A 427 18.80 3.40 2.14
CA PHE A 427 19.37 2.20 1.51
C PHE A 427 20.90 2.14 1.64
N SER A 428 21.58 3.24 1.96
CA SER A 428 23.01 3.26 2.23
C SER A 428 23.39 2.41 3.46
N ILE A 429 22.44 2.13 4.36
CA ILE A 429 22.64 1.22 5.51
C ILE A 429 23.03 -0.19 5.04
N PHE A 430 22.50 -0.66 3.91
CA PHE A 430 22.88 -1.97 3.36
C PHE A 430 24.34 -1.98 2.89
N GLN A 431 24.81 -0.89 2.28
CA GLN A 431 26.21 -0.74 1.88
C GLN A 431 27.15 -0.66 3.09
N TYR A 432 26.71 0.00 4.17
CA TYR A 432 27.42 -0.02 5.44
C TYR A 432 27.57 -1.45 6.00
N GLY A 433 26.52 -2.27 5.90
CA GLY A 433 26.54 -3.67 6.32
C GLY A 433 27.56 -4.55 5.59
N ILE A 434 27.71 -4.37 4.27
CA ILE A 434 28.75 -5.02 3.46
C ILE A 434 30.13 -4.75 4.07
N VAL A 435 30.45 -3.48 4.38
CA VAL A 435 31.81 -3.09 4.78
C VAL A 435 32.17 -3.53 6.20
N TYR A 436 31.21 -3.56 7.13
CA TYR A 436 31.48 -3.79 8.55
C TYR A 436 31.35 -5.25 9.01
N LYS A 437 30.61 -6.09 8.29
CA LYS A 437 30.30 -7.47 8.72
C LYS A 437 30.80 -8.57 7.80
N LEU A 438 31.17 -8.28 6.55
CA LEU A 438 31.82 -9.28 5.69
C LEU A 438 33.17 -9.63 6.29
N HIS A 439 33.47 -10.94 6.42
CA HIS A 439 34.74 -11.45 6.92
C HIS A 439 35.91 -11.22 5.92
N LEU A 440 35.77 -10.27 5.00
CA LEU A 440 36.74 -9.95 3.95
C LEU A 440 38.11 -9.48 4.49
N THR A 441 38.21 -8.98 5.74
CA THR A 441 39.45 -8.29 6.19
C THR A 441 39.80 -8.37 7.69
N GLY A 442 39.22 -9.28 8.47
CA GLY A 442 39.50 -9.31 9.91
C GLY A 442 39.19 -7.97 10.60
N LYS A 443 40.06 -7.47 11.50
CA LYS A 443 39.81 -6.27 12.34
C LYS A 443 39.96 -4.90 11.64
N HIS A 444 40.38 -4.83 10.37
CA HIS A 444 40.65 -3.54 9.72
C HIS A 444 39.47 -3.04 8.87
N THR A 445 38.67 -2.13 9.42
CA THR A 445 37.59 -1.42 8.72
C THR A 445 38.16 -0.19 8.01
N SER A 446 38.46 -0.29 6.71
CA SER A 446 38.99 0.85 5.93
C SER A 446 37.95 1.42 4.95
N LEU A 447 37.99 2.74 4.76
CA LEU A 447 37.20 3.48 3.75
C LEU A 447 37.45 2.96 2.31
N ALA A 448 38.60 2.30 2.09
CA ALA A 448 38.95 1.69 0.81
C ALA A 448 37.99 0.56 0.43
N ILE A 449 37.58 -0.30 1.39
CA ILE A 449 36.64 -1.41 1.15
C ILE A 449 35.27 -0.87 0.71
N TYR A 450 34.83 0.25 1.29
CA TYR A 450 33.65 0.97 0.83
C TYR A 450 33.83 1.40 -0.63
N GLY A 451 34.94 2.07 -0.98
CA GLY A 451 35.26 2.41 -2.37
C GLY A 451 35.27 1.21 -3.33
N PHE A 452 35.88 0.09 -2.92
CA PHE A 452 35.94 -1.15 -3.71
C PHE A 452 34.56 -1.77 -3.97
N SER A 453 33.66 -1.75 -2.98
CA SER A 453 32.30 -2.27 -3.17
C SER A 453 31.51 -1.50 -4.26
N TRP A 454 31.77 -0.19 -4.41
CA TRP A 454 31.20 0.61 -5.50
C TRP A 454 31.78 0.27 -6.87
N ILE A 455 33.06 -0.12 -6.93
CA ILE A 455 33.71 -0.59 -8.17
C ILE A 455 33.08 -1.91 -8.63
N VAL A 456 32.85 -2.86 -7.71
CA VAL A 456 32.18 -4.13 -8.04
C VAL A 456 30.76 -3.88 -8.56
N LEU A 457 30.00 -3.00 -7.91
CA LEU A 457 28.68 -2.61 -8.38
C LEU A 457 28.73 -1.97 -9.78
N PHE A 458 29.71 -1.10 -10.04
CA PHE A 458 29.94 -0.51 -11.36
C PHE A 458 30.26 -1.58 -12.41
N CYS A 459 31.11 -2.56 -12.10
CA CYS A 459 31.40 -3.69 -13.00
C CYS A 459 30.14 -4.48 -13.33
N ILE A 460 29.29 -4.79 -12.33
CA ILE A 460 28.01 -5.49 -12.53
C ILE A 460 27.08 -4.69 -13.45
N VAL A 461 26.96 -3.39 -13.23
CA VAL A 461 26.14 -2.50 -14.08
C VAL A 461 26.70 -2.45 -15.52
N MET A 462 28.02 -2.43 -15.68
CA MET A 462 28.66 -2.44 -17.00
C MET A 462 28.46 -3.77 -17.74
N ILE A 463 28.55 -4.92 -17.05
CA ILE A 463 28.19 -6.23 -17.61
C ILE A 463 26.76 -6.17 -18.16
N PHE A 464 25.81 -5.71 -17.33
CA PHE A 464 24.41 -5.64 -17.71
C PHE A 464 24.17 -4.70 -18.91
N LYS A 465 24.87 -3.56 -18.96
CA LYS A 465 24.83 -2.62 -20.08
C LYS A 465 25.34 -3.26 -21.38
N VAL A 466 26.41 -4.04 -21.32
CA VAL A 466 26.97 -4.73 -22.49
C VAL A 466 25.95 -5.74 -23.04
N PHE A 467 25.27 -6.48 -22.17
CA PHE A 467 24.24 -7.46 -22.56
C PHE A 467 22.96 -6.84 -23.12
N THR A 468 22.54 -5.69 -22.60
CA THR A 468 21.28 -5.04 -23.01
C THR A 468 21.44 -4.13 -24.23
N TYR A 469 22.66 -3.75 -24.58
CA TYR A 469 22.93 -2.97 -25.78
C TYR A 469 22.58 -3.78 -27.04
N SER A 470 21.63 -3.31 -27.85
CA SER A 470 21.29 -3.92 -29.14
C SER A 470 21.56 -2.92 -30.27
N PRO A 471 22.53 -3.17 -31.17
CA PRO A 471 22.82 -2.26 -32.27
C PRO A 471 21.64 -2.18 -33.25
N ARG A 472 21.16 -0.95 -33.53
CA ARG A 472 20.06 -0.67 -34.48
C ARG A 472 20.50 -0.57 -35.95
N LYS A 473 21.77 -0.85 -36.31
CA LYS A 473 22.27 -0.70 -37.69
C LYS A 473 22.83 -2.01 -38.27
N SER A 474 22.40 -2.28 -39.51
CA SER A 474 22.77 -3.33 -40.51
C SER A 474 23.13 -4.73 -39.98
N ALA A 475 22.52 -5.76 -40.57
CA ALA A 475 22.69 -7.18 -40.19
C ALA A 475 24.16 -7.63 -40.10
N ASN A 476 25.06 -7.09 -40.94
CA ASN A 476 26.47 -7.49 -40.97
C ASN A 476 27.29 -7.00 -39.76
N PHE A 477 26.93 -5.86 -39.15
CA PHE A 477 27.60 -5.35 -37.95
C PHE A 477 27.02 -5.94 -36.65
N GLN A 478 25.82 -6.52 -36.70
CA GLN A 478 25.19 -7.10 -35.52
C GLN A 478 25.92 -8.34 -35.01
N LEU A 479 26.42 -9.19 -35.91
CA LEU A 479 27.15 -10.41 -35.51
C LEU A 479 28.48 -10.06 -34.82
N LEU A 480 29.25 -9.12 -35.39
CA LEU A 480 30.50 -8.65 -34.81
C LEU A 480 30.30 -7.97 -33.45
N MET A 481 29.27 -7.12 -33.32
CA MET A 481 28.96 -6.47 -32.05
C MET A 481 28.51 -7.48 -30.99
N ARG A 482 27.66 -8.46 -31.35
CA ARG A 482 27.26 -9.55 -30.43
C ARG A 482 28.45 -10.40 -30.00
N PHE A 483 29.40 -10.66 -30.90
CA PHE A 483 30.64 -11.36 -30.58
C PHE A 483 31.51 -10.56 -29.60
N ILE A 484 31.75 -9.27 -29.85
CA ILE A 484 32.49 -8.38 -28.94
C ILE A 484 31.79 -8.28 -27.58
N GLN A 485 30.46 -8.19 -27.57
CA GLN A 485 29.66 -8.21 -26.34
C GLN A 485 29.83 -9.52 -25.58
N GLY A 486 29.81 -10.66 -26.27
CA GLY A 486 30.04 -11.98 -25.69
C GLY A 486 31.43 -12.11 -25.07
N VAL A 487 32.47 -11.70 -25.80
CA VAL A 487 33.85 -11.73 -25.30
C VAL A 487 34.04 -10.80 -24.09
N THR A 488 33.52 -9.57 -24.15
CA THR A 488 33.64 -8.61 -23.04
C THR A 488 32.84 -9.05 -21.80
N SER A 489 31.67 -9.64 -21.99
CA SER A 489 30.88 -10.16 -20.86
C SER A 489 31.47 -11.43 -20.25
N ILE A 490 31.98 -12.37 -21.06
CA ILE A 490 32.73 -13.53 -20.54
C ILE A 490 33.96 -13.06 -19.77
N GLY A 491 34.72 -12.09 -20.31
CA GLY A 491 35.88 -11.51 -19.62
C GLY A 491 35.52 -10.88 -18.27
N LEU A 492 34.42 -10.15 -18.21
CA LEU A 492 33.93 -9.55 -16.96
C LEU A 492 33.40 -10.61 -15.96
N ILE A 493 32.74 -11.66 -16.44
CA ILE A 493 32.31 -12.79 -15.59
C ILE A 493 33.52 -13.53 -15.02
N VAL A 494 34.53 -13.82 -15.85
CA VAL A 494 35.78 -14.45 -15.40
C VAL A 494 36.49 -13.58 -14.38
N ALA A 495 36.55 -12.26 -14.59
CA ALA A 495 37.12 -11.34 -13.61
C ALA A 495 36.34 -11.36 -12.27
N LEU A 496 35.01 -11.44 -12.32
CA LEU A 496 34.16 -11.54 -11.13
C LEU A 496 34.35 -12.90 -10.41
N VAL A 497 34.42 -14.00 -11.15
CA VAL A 497 34.63 -15.34 -10.58
C VAL A 497 36.02 -15.47 -9.97
N MET A 498 37.06 -14.98 -10.66
CA MET A 498 38.41 -14.91 -10.11
C MET A 498 38.46 -14.04 -8.85
N PHE A 499 37.73 -12.92 -8.83
CA PHE A 499 37.62 -12.08 -7.64
C PHE A 499 37.03 -12.83 -6.45
N VAL A 500 35.91 -13.54 -6.64
CA VAL A 500 35.29 -14.34 -5.57
C VAL A 500 36.21 -15.48 -5.12
N ALA A 501 36.92 -16.14 -6.04
CA ALA A 501 37.82 -17.24 -5.74
C ALA A 501 39.11 -16.82 -5.02
N LEU A 502 39.55 -15.56 -5.22
CA LEU A 502 40.75 -15.00 -4.57
C LEU A 502 40.44 -14.35 -3.20
N THR A 503 39.17 -14.18 -2.85
CA THR A 503 38.73 -13.66 -1.56
C THR A 503 38.25 -14.78 -0.64
N ASP A 504 38.54 -14.70 0.65
CA ASP A 504 38.03 -15.64 1.68
C ASP A 504 36.54 -15.41 2.01
N LEU A 505 35.68 -15.28 0.99
CA LEU A 505 34.25 -15.07 1.15
C LEU A 505 33.55 -16.37 1.53
N SER A 506 32.84 -16.36 2.66
CA SER A 506 31.95 -17.46 3.02
C SER A 506 30.67 -17.45 2.16
N ILE A 507 29.97 -18.60 2.06
CA ILE A 507 28.68 -18.68 1.34
C ILE A 507 27.64 -17.68 1.90
N PRO A 508 27.49 -17.51 3.23
CA PRO A 508 26.63 -16.46 3.80
C PRO A 508 27.05 -15.04 3.39
N ASP A 509 28.35 -14.77 3.33
CA ASP A 509 28.90 -13.47 2.93
C ASP A 509 28.60 -13.15 1.46
N LEU A 510 28.64 -14.16 0.58
CA LEU A 510 28.23 -14.01 -0.82
C LEU A 510 26.74 -13.66 -0.94
N PHE A 511 25.89 -14.35 -0.18
CA PHE A 511 24.44 -14.10 -0.17
C PHE A 511 24.11 -12.70 0.36
N ALA A 512 24.74 -12.28 1.47
CA ALA A 512 24.56 -10.95 2.03
C ALA A 512 25.04 -9.83 1.09
N SER A 513 26.17 -10.04 0.42
CA SER A 513 26.69 -9.11 -0.60
C SER A 513 25.69 -8.94 -1.74
N ALA A 514 25.12 -10.05 -2.24
CA ALA A 514 24.09 -9.99 -3.28
C ALA A 514 22.85 -9.19 -2.86
N LEU A 515 22.34 -9.43 -1.64
CA LEU A 515 21.20 -8.69 -1.08
C LEU A 515 21.49 -7.20 -0.95
N ALA A 516 22.69 -6.83 -0.52
CA ALA A 516 23.07 -5.44 -0.36
C ALA A 516 23.36 -4.73 -1.70
N PHE A 517 23.84 -5.45 -2.73
CA PHE A 517 23.90 -4.94 -4.10
C PHE A 517 22.52 -4.69 -4.71
N ILE A 518 21.54 -5.56 -4.43
CA ILE A 518 20.14 -5.34 -4.85
C ILE A 518 19.61 -4.04 -4.24
N ALA A 519 19.84 -3.82 -2.94
CA ALA A 519 19.41 -2.61 -2.25
C ALA A 519 20.11 -1.34 -2.74
N THR A 520 21.42 -1.40 -3.00
CA THR A 520 22.17 -0.23 -3.50
C THR A 520 21.84 0.09 -4.95
N GLY A 521 21.66 -0.90 -5.82
CA GLY A 521 21.17 -0.66 -7.18
C GLY A 521 19.77 -0.03 -7.17
N TRP A 522 18.89 -0.42 -6.23
CA TRP A 522 17.60 0.24 -6.03
C TRP A 522 17.75 1.69 -5.54
N ALA A 523 18.69 1.96 -4.64
CA ALA A 523 19.00 3.31 -4.18
C ALA A 523 19.44 4.23 -5.35
N ILE A 524 20.35 3.74 -6.19
CA ILE A 524 20.81 4.45 -7.40
C ILE A 524 19.63 4.71 -8.33
N LEU A 525 18.75 3.74 -8.51
CA LEU A 525 17.56 3.88 -9.34
C LEU A 525 16.63 4.98 -8.81
N CYS A 526 16.34 4.99 -7.50
CA CYS A 526 15.54 6.04 -6.86
C CYS A 526 16.16 7.43 -7.04
N LEU A 527 17.48 7.56 -6.88
CA LEU A 527 18.19 8.82 -7.09
C LEU A 527 18.14 9.26 -8.56
N ALA A 528 18.33 8.34 -9.50
CA ALA A 528 18.26 8.62 -10.93
C ALA A 528 16.86 9.06 -11.38
N ILE A 529 15.80 8.47 -10.81
CA ILE A 529 14.40 8.89 -11.03
C ILE A 529 14.18 10.30 -10.47
N THR A 530 14.63 10.55 -9.24
CA THR A 530 14.45 11.84 -8.57
C THR A 530 15.13 12.99 -9.32
N TRP A 531 16.31 12.72 -9.88
CA TRP A 531 17.12 13.66 -10.66
C TRP A 531 17.09 13.35 -12.17
N LYS A 532 15.90 13.00 -12.69
CA LYS A 532 15.66 12.61 -14.10
C LYS A 532 16.31 13.55 -15.13
N GLN A 533 16.27 14.86 -14.92
CA GLN A 533 16.87 15.84 -15.84
C GLN A 533 18.39 15.69 -15.93
N PHE A 534 19.06 15.45 -14.80
CA PHE A 534 20.51 15.23 -14.74
C PHE A 534 20.91 13.88 -15.35
N ALA A 535 20.15 12.82 -15.05
CA ALA A 535 20.38 11.51 -15.67
C ALA A 535 20.21 11.54 -17.20
N LYS A 536 19.26 12.36 -17.70
CA LYS A 536 19.08 12.59 -19.13
C LYS A 536 20.21 13.41 -19.75
N SER A 537 20.71 14.45 -19.08
CA SER A 537 21.84 15.24 -19.61
C SER A 537 23.12 14.42 -19.73
N LEU A 538 23.32 13.43 -18.86
CA LEU A 538 24.44 12.48 -18.94
C LEU A 538 24.23 11.34 -19.97
N GLY A 539 23.08 11.28 -20.65
CA GLY A 539 22.78 10.21 -21.60
C GLY A 539 22.56 8.83 -20.95
N LEU A 540 22.36 8.76 -19.63
CA LEU A 540 22.21 7.51 -18.88
C LEU A 540 20.76 7.02 -18.77
N TRP A 541 19.79 7.83 -19.19
CA TRP A 541 18.37 7.56 -18.97
C TRP A 541 17.89 6.23 -19.58
N ASP A 542 18.36 5.87 -20.77
CA ASP A 542 18.02 4.59 -21.39
C ASP A 542 18.55 3.40 -20.56
N SER A 543 19.74 3.54 -19.97
CA SER A 543 20.31 2.51 -19.09
C SER A 543 19.52 2.40 -17.78
N VAL A 544 19.15 3.54 -17.18
CA VAL A 544 18.29 3.58 -15.98
C VAL A 544 16.96 2.89 -16.23
N ARG A 545 16.37 3.10 -17.41
CA ARG A 545 15.12 2.46 -17.83
C ARG A 545 15.25 0.94 -17.96
N GLU A 546 16.31 0.44 -18.58
CA GLU A 546 16.51 -1.02 -18.69
C GLU A 546 16.77 -1.68 -17.33
N ILE A 547 17.55 -1.04 -16.45
CA ILE A 547 17.77 -1.50 -15.08
C ILE A 547 16.44 -1.52 -14.30
N ALA A 548 15.65 -0.45 -14.39
CA ALA A 548 14.32 -0.40 -13.81
C ALA A 548 13.43 -1.56 -14.26
N ARG A 549 13.43 -1.87 -15.57
CA ARG A 549 12.68 -2.99 -16.12
C ARG A 549 13.13 -4.32 -15.53
N LEU A 550 14.43 -4.52 -15.35
CA LEU A 550 14.98 -5.72 -14.71
C LEU A 550 14.50 -5.87 -13.27
N TYR A 551 14.52 -4.79 -12.48
CA TYR A 551 14.00 -4.81 -11.11
C TYR A 551 12.52 -5.18 -11.09
N ASP A 552 11.70 -4.60 -11.96
CA ASP A 552 10.28 -4.95 -12.06
C ASP A 552 10.06 -6.38 -12.56
N ALA A 553 10.88 -6.87 -13.49
CA ALA A 553 10.85 -8.25 -13.95
C ALA A 553 11.15 -9.22 -12.79
N GLY A 554 12.22 -8.95 -12.03
CA GLY A 554 12.62 -9.76 -10.88
C GLY A 554 11.57 -9.76 -9.78
N MET A 555 11.05 -8.59 -9.40
CA MET A 555 9.95 -8.49 -8.43
C MET A 555 8.69 -9.22 -8.91
N GLY A 556 8.32 -9.05 -10.19
CA GLY A 556 7.18 -9.75 -10.78
C GLY A 556 7.31 -11.26 -10.73
N ILE A 557 8.46 -11.82 -11.12
CA ILE A 557 8.73 -13.27 -11.03
C ILE A 557 8.68 -13.77 -9.59
N LEU A 558 9.27 -13.04 -8.63
CA LEU A 558 9.27 -13.44 -7.23
C LEU A 558 7.85 -13.49 -6.63
N ILE A 559 6.94 -12.64 -7.10
CA ILE A 559 5.53 -12.66 -6.70
C ILE A 559 4.77 -13.76 -7.45
N PHE A 560 5.02 -13.90 -8.75
CA PHE A 560 4.31 -14.82 -9.62
C PHE A 560 4.63 -16.29 -9.30
N ALA A 561 5.88 -16.62 -8.98
CA ALA A 561 6.31 -18.00 -8.75
C ALA A 561 5.52 -18.72 -7.62
N PRO A 562 5.31 -18.13 -6.43
CA PRO A 562 4.44 -18.72 -5.41
C PRO A 562 2.98 -18.86 -5.87
N VAL A 563 2.45 -17.91 -6.63
CA VAL A 563 1.07 -17.97 -7.17
C VAL A 563 0.95 -19.12 -8.17
N ALA A 564 1.90 -19.25 -9.09
CA ALA A 564 1.96 -20.35 -10.05
C ALA A 564 2.09 -21.71 -9.37
N PHE A 565 2.95 -21.81 -8.35
CA PHE A 565 3.10 -23.03 -7.56
C PHE A 565 1.78 -23.43 -6.86
N LEU A 566 1.10 -22.48 -6.21
CA LEU A 566 -0.19 -22.74 -5.57
C LEU A 566 -1.29 -23.10 -6.58
N SER A 567 -1.23 -22.53 -7.79
CA SER A 567 -2.20 -22.78 -8.86
C SER A 567 -2.08 -24.19 -9.46
N TRP A 568 -0.94 -24.87 -9.26
CA TRP A 568 -0.79 -26.28 -9.63
C TRP A 568 -1.78 -27.16 -8.86
N PHE A 569 -2.10 -26.80 -7.62
CA PHE A 569 -2.94 -27.61 -6.74
C PHE A 569 -4.43 -27.24 -6.89
N PRO A 570 -5.28 -28.10 -7.49
CA PRO A 570 -6.67 -27.74 -7.78
C PRO A 570 -7.51 -27.41 -6.53
N PHE A 571 -7.16 -28.03 -5.39
CA PHE A 571 -7.87 -27.79 -4.13
C PHE A 571 -7.74 -26.34 -3.65
N VAL A 572 -6.65 -25.64 -3.98
CA VAL A 572 -6.42 -24.25 -3.52
C VAL A 572 -7.46 -23.30 -4.11
N SER A 573 -7.74 -23.40 -5.42
CA SER A 573 -8.78 -22.61 -6.08
C SER A 573 -10.18 -22.89 -5.51
N THR A 574 -10.49 -24.16 -5.22
CA THR A 574 -11.79 -24.53 -4.61
C THR A 574 -11.91 -24.02 -3.17
N PHE A 575 -10.82 -24.07 -2.40
CA PHE A 575 -10.77 -23.58 -1.02
C PHE A 575 -10.94 -22.06 -0.98
N GLN A 576 -10.21 -21.33 -1.82
CA GLN A 576 -10.35 -19.89 -2.00
C GLN A 576 -11.80 -19.50 -2.31
N SER A 577 -12.40 -20.17 -3.30
CA SER A 577 -13.75 -19.88 -3.78
C SER A 577 -14.82 -20.09 -2.72
N ARG A 578 -14.69 -21.14 -1.89
CA ARG A 578 -15.62 -21.44 -0.80
C ARG A 578 -15.44 -20.56 0.42
N LEU A 579 -14.20 -20.17 0.71
CA LEU A 579 -13.87 -19.38 1.90
C LEU A 579 -14.22 -17.89 1.71
N LEU A 580 -13.92 -17.34 0.54
CA LEU A 580 -13.91 -15.88 0.33
C LEU A 580 -15.12 -15.36 -0.45
N PHE A 581 -15.84 -16.22 -1.17
CA PHE A 581 -16.95 -15.83 -2.02
C PHE A 581 -18.24 -16.57 -1.65
N ASN A 582 -19.38 -15.90 -1.81
CA ASN A 582 -20.69 -16.45 -1.46
C ASN A 582 -21.08 -17.61 -2.39
N GLN A 583 -21.68 -18.68 -1.86
CA GLN A 583 -22.13 -19.85 -2.63
C GLN A 583 -23.02 -19.52 -3.84
N ALA A 584 -23.86 -18.49 -3.74
CA ALA A 584 -24.68 -18.04 -4.88
C ALA A 584 -23.83 -17.47 -6.04
N PHE A 585 -22.71 -16.83 -5.70
CA PHE A 585 -21.71 -16.33 -6.65
C PHE A 585 -20.78 -17.46 -7.13
N SER A 586 -20.38 -18.38 -6.24
CA SER A 586 -19.56 -19.55 -6.58
C SER A 586 -20.26 -20.46 -7.59
N ARG A 587 -21.59 -20.63 -7.50
CA ARG A 587 -22.39 -21.33 -8.53
C ARG A 587 -22.35 -20.63 -9.89
N GLY A 588 -22.37 -19.30 -9.92
CA GLY A 588 -22.23 -18.51 -11.16
C GLY A 588 -20.83 -18.63 -11.79
N LEU A 589 -19.79 -18.70 -10.96
CA LEU A 589 -18.41 -18.98 -11.37
C LEU A 589 -18.22 -20.41 -11.89
N GLU A 590 -18.81 -21.41 -11.23
CA GLU A 590 -18.79 -22.80 -11.69
C GLU A 590 -19.47 -22.94 -13.06
N ILE A 591 -20.62 -22.28 -13.27
CA ILE A 591 -21.30 -22.26 -14.56
C ILE A 591 -20.47 -21.56 -15.65
N SER A 592 -19.78 -20.46 -15.32
CA SER A 592 -18.94 -19.75 -16.30
C SER A 592 -17.70 -20.57 -16.70
N LEU A 593 -17.12 -21.32 -15.76
CA LEU A 593 -16.03 -22.28 -16.00
C LEU A 593 -16.50 -23.44 -16.90
N ILE A 594 -17.69 -24.00 -16.66
CA ILE A 594 -18.28 -25.05 -17.50
C ILE A 594 -18.54 -24.54 -18.92
N LEU A 595 -19.07 -23.31 -19.06
CA LEU A 595 -19.31 -22.68 -20.36
C LEU A 595 -18.01 -22.34 -21.11
N ALA A 596 -16.96 -21.94 -20.39
CA ALA A 596 -15.63 -21.71 -20.98
C ALA A 596 -14.97 -23.01 -21.43
N GLY A 597 -15.06 -24.08 -20.62
CA GLY A 597 -14.59 -25.41 -20.99
C GLY A 597 -15.31 -25.99 -22.21
N ASN A 598 -16.61 -25.72 -22.37
CA ASN A 598 -17.35 -26.13 -23.56
C ASN A 598 -16.97 -25.36 -24.83
N LYS A 599 -16.46 -24.12 -24.74
CA LYS A 599 -15.96 -23.39 -25.92
C LYS A 599 -14.63 -23.95 -26.43
N ALA A 600 -13.76 -24.44 -25.55
CA ALA A 600 -12.50 -25.08 -25.94
C ALA A 600 -12.72 -26.40 -26.70
N ASN A 601 -13.79 -27.13 -26.40
CA ASN A 601 -14.12 -28.40 -27.07
C ASN A 601 -14.88 -28.25 -28.40
N VAL A 602 -15.28 -27.03 -28.80
CA VAL A 602 -16.02 -26.78 -30.06
C VAL A 602 -15.10 -26.20 -31.15
N GLN A 603 -13.85 -25.89 -30.83
CA GLN A 603 -12.83 -25.45 -31.79
C GLN A 603 -11.72 -26.50 -32.03
N GLY A 604 -12.02 -27.78 -31.78
CA GLY A 604 -11.18 -28.92 -32.17
C GLY A 604 -11.56 -29.47 -33.54
#